data_AF-A2RVP6-F1
#
_entry.id   AF-A2RVP6-F1
#
_cell.length_a   1.000
_cell.length_b   1.000
_cell.length_c   1.000
_cell.angle_alpha   90.00
_cell.angle_beta   90.00
_cell.angle_gamma   90.00
#
_symmetry.space_group_name_H-M   'P 1'
#
loop_
_entity.id
_entity.type
_entity.pdbx_description
1 polymer ?
#
loop_
_entity_poly.entity_id
_entity_poly.type
_entity_poly.pdbx_seq_one_letter_code
_entity_poly.pdbx_strand_id
1 'polypeptide(L)'
;MCSSDSLQLHNVFVYGSFQDPDVINVMLDRTPEIVSATLPGFQRFRLKGRLYPCIVPSEKGEVHGKVLMGVTSDELENLDAVEGNEYERVTVGIVREDNSEKMAVKTYMWINKADPDMFGEWNFEEWKRLHKKKFIETFKKIMECKKKPQGQGNDDISHVLREDQ
;
A
#
# COMPACT_ATOMS: atom_id res chain seq x y z
N MET A 1 -13.68 -3.78 -31.68
CA MET A 1 -13.61 -2.34 -31.35
C MET A 1 -12.58 -2.21 -30.26
N CYS A 2 -11.41 -1.64 -30.57
CA CYS A 2 -10.40 -1.34 -29.56
C CYS A 2 -10.96 -0.20 -28.73
N SER A 3 -11.52 -0.51 -27.56
CA SER A 3 -11.81 0.50 -26.56
C SER A 3 -10.48 1.14 -26.22
N SER A 4 -10.33 2.40 -26.60
CA SER A 4 -9.27 3.25 -26.10
C SER A 4 -9.44 3.30 -24.59
N ASP A 5 -8.73 2.42 -23.88
CA ASP A 5 -8.54 2.53 -22.44
C ASP A 5 -7.96 3.91 -22.23
N SER A 6 -8.84 4.82 -21.83
CA SER A 6 -8.43 6.15 -21.43
C SER A 6 -7.49 5.86 -20.27
N LEU A 7 -6.20 6.19 -20.43
CA LEU A 7 -5.18 6.05 -19.39
C LEU A 7 -5.63 6.88 -18.18
N GLN A 8 -6.54 6.31 -17.38
CA GLN A 8 -7.12 6.96 -16.24
C GLN A 8 -6.07 6.81 -15.17
N LEU A 9 -5.34 7.91 -14.98
CA LEU A 9 -4.26 8.00 -14.03
C LEU A 9 -4.86 8.31 -12.66
N HIS A 10 -4.53 7.46 -11.70
CA HIS A 10 -4.93 7.58 -10.31
C HIS A 10 -3.72 7.94 -9.47
N ASN A 11 -3.95 8.71 -8.40
CA ASN A 11 -2.94 8.99 -7.41
C ASN A 11 -3.24 8.15 -6.17
N VAL A 12 -2.26 7.37 -5.71
CA VAL A 12 -2.45 6.43 -4.59
C VAL A 12 -1.54 6.82 -3.44
N PHE A 13 -2.11 7.11 -2.28
CA PHE A 13 -1.38 7.32 -1.05
C PHE A 13 -1.04 5.99 -0.39
N VAL A 14 0.25 5.84 -0.07
CA VAL A 14 0.84 4.68 0.56
C VAL A 14 1.54 5.09 1.84
N TYR A 15 1.24 4.39 2.94
CA TYR A 15 1.67 4.75 4.30
C TYR A 15 2.43 3.61 5.00
N GLY A 16 2.75 2.54 4.28
CA GLY A 16 3.39 1.34 4.80
C GLY A 16 4.57 0.89 3.94
N SER A 17 4.60 -0.40 3.62
CA SER A 17 5.68 -1.08 2.88
C SER A 17 5.87 -0.53 1.45
N PHE A 18 4.78 -0.06 0.83
CA PHE A 18 4.77 0.50 -0.53
C PHE A 18 5.41 1.90 -0.65
N GLN A 19 6.02 2.43 0.41
CA GLN A 19 6.78 3.70 0.33
C GLN A 19 8.19 3.53 -0.25
N ASP A 20 8.69 2.30 -0.35
CA ASP A 20 10.02 2.00 -0.86
C ASP A 20 9.98 1.76 -2.38
N PRO A 21 10.80 2.47 -3.17
CA PRO A 21 10.79 2.36 -4.63
C PRO A 21 11.13 0.94 -5.12
N ASP A 22 11.92 0.16 -4.38
CA ASP A 22 12.23 -1.21 -4.77
C ASP A 22 10.98 -2.10 -4.73
N VAL A 23 10.10 -1.88 -3.74
CA VAL A 23 8.84 -2.62 -3.61
C VAL A 23 7.89 -2.21 -4.74
N ILE A 24 7.77 -0.91 -4.99
CA ILE A 24 6.93 -0.37 -6.07
C ILE A 24 7.38 -0.89 -7.43
N ASN A 25 8.69 -0.94 -7.68
CA ASN A 25 9.21 -1.45 -8.94
C ASN A 25 8.89 -2.94 -9.15
N VAL A 26 8.88 -3.74 -8.08
CA VAL A 26 8.45 -5.16 -8.18
C VAL A 26 6.95 -5.28 -8.44
N MET A 27 6.15 -4.37 -7.87
CA MET A 27 4.70 -4.40 -7.98
C MET A 27 4.19 -3.91 -9.34
N LEU A 28 4.71 -2.77 -9.79
CA LEU A 28 4.25 -2.06 -11.00
C LEU A 28 5.12 -2.34 -12.22
N ASP A 29 6.22 -3.08 -12.07
CA ASP A 29 7.27 -3.27 -13.09
C ASP A 29 7.88 -1.95 -13.60
N ARG A 30 7.63 -0.85 -12.87
CA ARG A 30 8.15 0.50 -13.09
C ARG A 30 8.13 1.27 -11.78
N THR A 31 8.82 2.41 -11.75
CA THR A 31 8.76 3.35 -10.61
C THR A 31 8.05 4.63 -11.06
N PRO A 32 6.79 4.88 -10.65
CA PRO A 32 6.12 6.15 -10.89
C PRO A 32 6.78 7.28 -10.11
N GLU A 33 6.33 8.52 -10.36
CA GLU A 33 6.72 9.64 -9.52
C GLU A 33 6.16 9.44 -8.11
N ILE A 34 7.01 9.60 -7.09
CA ILE A 34 6.66 9.41 -5.69
C ILE A 34 6.87 10.72 -4.96
N VAL A 35 5.80 11.25 -4.36
CA VAL A 35 5.79 12.53 -3.65
C VAL A 35 5.52 12.30 -2.17
N SER A 36 6.30 12.91 -1.27
CA SER A 36 6.01 12.83 0.17
C SER A 36 4.75 13.62 0.51
N ALA A 37 3.90 13.05 1.36
CA ALA A 37 2.61 13.62 1.70
C ALA A 37 2.18 13.25 3.11
N THR A 38 1.34 14.12 3.68
CA THR A 38 0.71 13.93 4.99
C THR A 38 -0.79 13.76 4.80
N LEU A 39 -1.34 12.70 5.39
CA LEU A 39 -2.76 12.43 5.46
C LEU A 39 -3.30 12.85 6.84
N PRO A 40 -3.99 14.00 6.95
CA PRO A 40 -4.62 14.43 8.19
C PRO A 40 -5.93 13.68 8.46
N GLY A 41 -6.32 13.54 9.72
CA GLY A 41 -7.58 12.90 10.12
C GLY A 41 -7.51 11.38 10.19
N PHE A 42 -6.31 10.81 10.14
CA PHE A 42 -6.06 9.37 10.21
C PHE A 42 -4.90 9.08 11.14
N GLN A 43 -4.88 7.88 11.71
CA GLN A 43 -3.79 7.41 12.54
C GLN A 43 -3.34 6.03 12.08
N ARG A 44 -2.02 5.85 12.01
CA ARG A 44 -1.38 4.62 11.57
C ARG A 44 -1.08 3.72 12.75
N PHE A 45 -1.53 2.47 12.68
CA PHE A 45 -1.30 1.43 13.68
C PHE A 45 -0.54 0.26 13.07
N ARG A 46 0.20 -0.48 13.91
CA ARG A 46 0.76 -1.78 13.56
C ARG A 46 -0.26 -2.87 13.89
N LEU A 47 -0.27 -3.93 13.09
CA LEU A 47 -1.09 -5.11 13.33
C LEU A 47 -0.22 -6.26 13.85
N LYS A 48 -0.66 -6.97 14.89
CA LYS A 48 0.08 -8.12 15.43
C LYS A 48 0.19 -9.21 14.38
N GLY A 49 1.40 -9.76 14.24
CA GLY A 49 1.68 -10.84 13.30
C GLY A 49 1.62 -10.41 11.84
N ARG A 50 1.61 -9.12 11.51
CA ARG A 50 1.59 -8.62 10.11
C ARG A 50 2.71 -7.63 9.85
N LEU A 51 3.35 -7.78 8.69
CA LEU A 51 4.44 -6.92 8.23
C LEU A 51 3.97 -5.63 7.54
N TYR A 52 2.73 -5.21 7.76
CA TYR A 52 2.17 -4.02 7.14
C TYR A 52 1.24 -3.29 8.10
N PRO A 53 1.20 -1.94 8.03
CA PRO A 53 0.36 -1.14 8.92
C PRO A 53 -1.09 -1.04 8.44
N CYS A 54 -1.95 -0.59 9.34
CA CYS A 54 -3.29 -0.11 9.02
C CYS A 54 -3.43 1.38 9.33
N ILE A 55 -4.37 2.04 8.67
CA ILE A 55 -4.84 3.37 9.06
C ILE A 55 -6.31 3.30 9.46
N VAL A 56 -6.66 4.06 10.49
CA VAL A 56 -8.04 4.26 10.93
C VAL A 56 -8.32 5.76 11.09
N PRO A 57 -9.56 6.21 10.92
CA PRO A 57 -9.92 7.62 11.14
C PRO A 57 -9.60 8.06 12.57
N SER A 58 -8.97 9.23 12.72
CA SER A 58 -8.60 9.82 14.01
C SER A 58 -8.59 11.34 13.89
N GLU A 59 -9.41 12.04 14.68
CA GLU A 59 -9.63 13.49 14.55
C GLU A 59 -8.37 14.34 14.70
N LYS A 60 -7.39 13.85 15.48
CA LYS A 60 -6.12 14.56 15.74
C LYS A 60 -4.92 13.83 15.15
N GLY A 61 -5.15 12.71 14.48
CA GLY A 61 -4.10 11.92 13.87
C GLY A 61 -3.65 12.52 12.55
N GLU A 62 -2.38 12.34 12.25
CA GLU A 62 -1.85 12.50 10.91
C GLU A 62 -0.94 11.32 10.55
N VAL A 63 -0.91 10.97 9.28
CA VAL A 63 -0.09 9.88 8.76
C VAL A 63 0.84 10.43 7.70
N HIS A 64 2.14 10.36 7.96
CA HIS A 64 3.17 10.63 6.97
C HIS A 64 3.38 9.40 6.09
N GLY A 65 3.34 9.63 4.78
CA GLY A 65 3.51 8.61 3.77
C GLY A 65 3.97 9.22 2.45
N LYS A 66 3.65 8.53 1.36
CA LYS A 66 3.99 8.98 0.01
C LYS A 66 2.80 8.78 -0.93
N VAL A 67 2.72 9.58 -1.98
CA VAL A 67 1.75 9.43 -3.06
C VAL A 67 2.47 8.92 -4.29
N LEU A 68 1.98 7.82 -4.85
CA LEU A 68 2.34 7.34 -6.17
C LEU A 68 1.49 8.10 -7.19
N MET A 69 2.15 8.89 -8.03
CA MET A 69 1.52 9.73 -9.03
C MET A 69 1.43 8.99 -10.36
N GLY A 70 0.26 9.05 -11.02
CA GLY A 70 0.09 8.48 -12.34
C GLY A 70 0.05 6.95 -12.37
N VAL A 71 -0.63 6.34 -11.39
CA VAL A 71 -0.92 4.90 -11.35
C VAL A 71 -2.02 4.57 -12.36
N THR A 72 -1.80 3.60 -13.25
CA THR A 72 -2.81 3.20 -14.24
C THR A 72 -3.93 2.38 -13.60
N SER A 73 -5.03 2.15 -14.32
CA SER A 73 -6.13 1.35 -13.78
C SER A 73 -5.72 -0.12 -13.56
N ASP A 74 -4.91 -0.70 -14.44
CA ASP A 74 -4.37 -2.06 -14.27
C ASP A 74 -3.47 -2.19 -13.03
N GLU A 75 -2.65 -1.18 -12.78
CA GLU A 75 -1.79 -1.12 -11.61
C GLU A 75 -2.57 -0.95 -10.31
N LEU A 76 -3.66 -0.18 -10.38
CA LEU A 76 -4.57 -0.03 -9.27
C LEU A 76 -5.29 -1.34 -8.94
N GLU A 77 -5.65 -2.15 -9.95
CA GLU A 77 -6.18 -3.50 -9.74
C GLU A 77 -5.15 -4.44 -9.11
N ASN A 78 -3.86 -4.31 -9.46
CA ASN A 78 -2.79 -5.07 -8.80
C ASN A 78 -2.67 -4.71 -7.30
N LEU A 79 -2.78 -3.42 -6.97
CA LEU A 79 -2.81 -2.96 -5.58
C LEU A 79 -4.04 -3.53 -4.86
N ASP A 80 -5.24 -3.42 -5.47
CA ASP A 80 -6.47 -3.97 -4.91
C ASP A 80 -6.35 -5.49 -4.67
N ALA A 81 -5.71 -6.22 -5.59
CA ALA A 81 -5.48 -7.67 -5.45
C ALA A 81 -4.44 -8.05 -4.39
N VAL A 82 -3.54 -7.14 -4.03
CA VAL A 82 -2.51 -7.35 -2.99
C VAL A 82 -3.06 -7.01 -1.60
N GLU A 83 -3.80 -5.91 -1.49
CA GLU A 83 -4.46 -5.47 -0.26
C GLU A 83 -5.65 -6.38 0.08
N GLY A 84 -6.27 -6.98 -0.93
CA GLY A 84 -7.31 -8.00 -0.78
C GLY A 84 -8.58 -7.45 -0.14
N ASN A 85 -9.29 -8.32 0.57
CA ASN A 85 -10.56 -7.98 1.22
C ASN A 85 -10.40 -7.41 2.65
N GLU A 86 -9.17 -7.20 3.11
CA GLU A 86 -8.90 -6.67 4.45
C GLU A 86 -8.92 -5.13 4.49
N TYR A 87 -8.66 -4.51 3.34
CA TYR A 87 -8.65 -3.06 3.17
C TYR A 87 -9.72 -2.60 2.19
N GLU A 88 -10.33 -1.48 2.49
CA GLU A 88 -11.25 -0.77 1.59
C GLU A 88 -10.51 0.40 0.96
N ARG A 89 -10.61 0.51 -0.36
CA ARG A 89 -10.06 1.65 -1.10
C ARG A 89 -10.99 2.86 -0.95
N VAL A 90 -10.48 3.91 -0.33
CA VAL A 90 -11.20 5.16 -0.07
C VAL A 90 -10.47 6.35 -0.68
N THR A 91 -11.21 7.37 -1.07
CA THR A 91 -10.63 8.64 -1.53
C THR A 91 -10.46 9.57 -0.33
N VAL A 92 -9.23 10.04 -0.11
CA VAL A 92 -8.87 10.92 1.00
C VAL A 92 -8.16 12.18 0.49
N GLY A 93 -8.23 13.25 1.26
CA GLY A 93 -7.46 14.47 1.00
C GLY A 93 -6.12 14.40 1.72
N ILE A 94 -5.01 14.47 0.98
CA ILE A 94 -3.66 14.59 1.54
C ILE A 94 -3.14 16.01 1.32
N VAL A 95 -2.09 16.35 2.05
CA VAL A 95 -1.29 17.56 1.87
C VAL A 95 0.09 17.13 1.40
N ARG A 96 0.53 17.59 0.23
CA ARG A 96 1.89 17.30 -0.24
C ARG A 96 2.91 18.05 0.61
N GLU A 97 4.04 17.42 0.90
CA GLU A 97 5.10 18.06 1.68
C GLU A 97 5.97 19.00 0.85
N ASP A 98 6.01 18.83 -0.47
CA ASP A 98 6.86 19.62 -1.37
C ASP A 98 6.32 21.04 -1.61
N ASN A 99 5.00 21.19 -1.74
CA ASN A 99 4.35 22.46 -2.06
C ASN A 99 3.17 22.82 -1.15
N SER A 100 2.88 22.00 -0.12
CA SER A 100 1.72 22.19 0.78
C SER A 100 0.35 22.20 0.08
N GLU A 101 0.27 21.69 -1.15
CA GLU A 101 -0.97 21.59 -1.92
C GLU A 101 -1.83 20.43 -1.42
N LYS A 102 -3.14 20.65 -1.38
CA LYS A 102 -4.11 19.62 -1.04
C LYS A 102 -4.54 18.89 -2.30
N MET A 103 -4.48 17.56 -2.28
CA MET A 103 -4.97 16.73 -3.39
C MET A 103 -5.78 15.55 -2.91
N ALA A 104 -6.78 15.18 -3.71
CA ALA A 104 -7.57 13.98 -3.50
C ALA A 104 -6.84 12.78 -4.11
N VAL A 105 -6.63 11.75 -3.30
CA VAL A 105 -5.89 10.54 -3.66
C VAL A 105 -6.62 9.32 -3.12
N LYS A 106 -6.42 8.17 -3.74
CA LYS A 106 -6.94 6.89 -3.25
C LYS A 106 -5.99 6.34 -2.19
N THR A 107 -6.51 5.78 -1.12
CA THR A 107 -5.72 5.07 -0.11
C THR A 107 -6.47 3.81 0.29
N TYR A 108 -5.74 2.87 0.88
CA TYR A 108 -6.32 1.69 1.50
C TYR A 108 -6.59 1.99 2.97
N MET A 109 -7.79 1.71 3.45
CA MET A 109 -8.19 1.90 4.84
C MET A 109 -8.59 0.55 5.42
N TRP A 110 -8.21 0.30 6.66
CA TRP A 110 -8.53 -0.96 7.32
C TRP A 110 -10.02 -1.06 7.60
N ILE A 111 -10.64 -2.15 7.11
CA ILE A 111 -12.09 -2.36 7.26
C ILE A 111 -12.43 -2.63 8.72
N ASN A 112 -11.60 -3.42 9.42
CA ASN A 112 -11.85 -3.82 10.80
C ASN A 112 -11.34 -2.79 11.82
N LYS A 113 -12.04 -1.66 11.97
CA LYS A 113 -11.63 -0.56 12.89
C LYS A 113 -11.60 -0.92 14.39
N ALA A 114 -12.14 -2.07 14.78
CA ALA A 114 -12.14 -2.56 16.16
C ALA A 114 -11.22 -3.78 16.36
N ASP A 115 -10.27 -3.99 15.44
CA ASP A 115 -9.37 -5.13 15.50
C ASP A 115 -8.52 -5.11 16.79
N PRO A 116 -8.57 -6.16 17.62
CA PRO A 116 -7.76 -6.25 18.84
C PRO A 116 -6.26 -6.39 18.54
N ASP A 117 -5.89 -6.71 17.30
CA ASP A 117 -4.50 -6.82 16.87
C ASP A 117 -3.88 -5.47 16.50
N MET A 118 -4.66 -4.38 16.47
CA MET A 118 -4.11 -3.04 16.33
C MET A 118 -3.35 -2.62 17.60
N PHE A 119 -2.05 -2.40 17.47
CA PHE A 119 -1.20 -2.02 18.59
C PHE A 119 -0.08 -1.07 18.16
N GLY A 120 0.21 -0.07 19.00
CA GLY A 120 1.37 0.80 18.85
C GLY A 120 1.43 1.61 17.56
N GLU A 121 2.52 2.37 17.42
CA GLU A 121 2.82 3.13 16.21
C GLU A 121 3.69 2.31 15.25
N TRP A 122 3.38 2.40 13.97
CA TRP A 122 4.22 1.79 12.94
C TRP A 122 5.41 2.66 12.60
N ASN A 123 6.62 2.11 12.73
CA ASN A 123 7.86 2.77 12.34
C ASN A 123 8.39 2.23 11.00
N PHE A 124 8.36 3.08 9.98
CA PHE A 124 8.80 2.72 8.63
C PHE A 124 10.31 2.44 8.56
N GLU A 125 11.15 3.19 9.26
CA GLU A 125 12.61 3.00 9.27
C GLU A 125 13.00 1.67 9.90
N GLU A 126 12.33 1.30 11.00
CA GLU A 126 12.52 0.01 11.63
C GLU A 126 12.10 -1.13 10.70
N TRP A 127 10.92 -1.03 10.09
CA TRP A 127 10.45 -2.00 9.12
C TRP A 127 11.41 -2.14 7.92
N LYS A 128 11.91 -1.01 7.41
CA LYS A 128 12.84 -0.97 6.30
C LYS A 128 14.14 -1.71 6.64
N ARG A 129 14.60 -1.63 7.89
CA ARG A 129 15.82 -2.31 8.36
C ARG A 129 15.60 -3.80 8.61
N LEU A 130 14.48 -4.17 9.23
CA LEU A 130 14.22 -5.54 9.70
C LEU A 130 13.54 -6.43 8.66
N HIS A 131 12.60 -5.87 7.89
CA HIS A 131 11.66 -6.67 7.10
C HIS A 131 11.72 -6.41 5.59
N LYS A 132 12.26 -5.27 5.14
CA LYS A 132 12.35 -4.92 3.70
C LYS A 132 12.89 -6.05 2.84
N LYS A 133 14.03 -6.65 3.23
CA LYS A 133 14.67 -7.72 2.44
C LYS A 133 13.76 -8.94 2.30
N LYS A 134 13.23 -9.46 3.41
CA LYS A 134 12.28 -10.60 3.42
C LYS A 134 11.02 -10.27 2.63
N PHE A 135 10.50 -9.05 2.78
CA PHE A 135 9.32 -8.58 2.05
C PHE A 135 9.56 -8.58 0.54
N ILE A 136 10.63 -7.94 0.06
CA ILE A 136 10.94 -7.87 -1.38
C ILE A 136 11.19 -9.26 -1.96
N GLU A 137 11.96 -10.13 -1.29
CA GLU A 137 12.22 -11.48 -1.78
C GLU A 137 10.93 -12.31 -1.88
N THR A 138 10.06 -12.23 -0.88
CA THR A 138 8.77 -12.92 -0.86
C THR A 138 7.84 -12.37 -1.94
N PHE A 139 7.74 -11.05 -2.04
CA PHE A 139 6.88 -10.37 -3.00
C PHE A 139 7.32 -10.63 -4.44
N LYS A 140 8.64 -10.65 -4.71
CA LYS A 140 9.19 -11.06 -6.01
C LYS A 140 8.76 -12.48 -6.39
N LYS A 141 8.90 -13.44 -5.49
CA LYS A 141 8.48 -14.84 -5.73
C LYS A 141 6.99 -14.93 -6.08
N ILE A 142 6.15 -14.18 -5.36
CA ILE A 142 4.69 -14.14 -5.59
C ILE A 142 4.40 -13.56 -6.99
N MET A 143 5.02 -12.43 -7.34
CA MET A 143 4.84 -11.79 -8.65
C MET A 143 5.37 -12.66 -9.80
N GLU A 144 6.50 -13.36 -9.61
CA GLU A 144 7.02 -14.33 -10.58
C GLU A 144 6.10 -15.55 -10.75
N CYS A 145 5.50 -16.04 -9.66
CA CYS A 145 4.50 -17.10 -9.72
C CYS A 145 3.25 -16.65 -10.50
N LYS A 146 2.76 -15.43 -10.26
CA LYS A 146 1.64 -14.85 -11.03
C LYS A 146 1.95 -14.71 -12.53
N LYS A 147 3.20 -14.44 -12.92
CA LYS A 147 3.62 -14.35 -14.33
C LYS A 147 3.69 -15.72 -15.04
N LYS A 148 3.67 -16.86 -14.34
CA LYS A 148 3.72 -18.19 -14.95
C LYS A 148 2.29 -18.74 -15.17
N PRO A 149 1.92 -19.19 -16.40
CA PRO A 149 0.58 -19.69 -16.72
C PRO A 149 0.32 -21.13 -16.23
N GLN A 150 0.83 -21.51 -15.06
CA GLN A 150 0.58 -22.81 -14.45
C GLN A 150 -0.33 -22.57 -13.25
N GLY A 151 -1.62 -22.87 -13.44
CA GLY A 151 -2.68 -22.60 -12.48
C GLY A 151 -2.37 -23.20 -11.11
N GLN A 152 -2.09 -22.33 -10.14
CA GLN A 152 -2.07 -22.72 -8.74
C GLN A 152 -2.28 -21.49 -7.87
N GLY A 153 -3.41 -21.50 -7.14
CA GLY A 153 -3.70 -20.70 -5.94
C GLY A 153 -3.44 -19.20 -6.02
N ASN A 154 -4.51 -18.40 -6.11
CA ASN A 154 -4.53 -17.07 -5.49
C ASN A 154 -4.44 -17.26 -3.97
N ASP A 155 -3.29 -17.72 -3.48
CA ASP A 155 -3.04 -17.79 -2.06
C ASP A 155 -2.85 -16.35 -1.61
N ASP A 156 -3.78 -15.89 -0.79
CA ASP A 156 -3.93 -14.54 -0.26
C ASP A 156 -2.54 -13.99 0.14
N ILE A 157 -2.04 -12.99 -0.59
CA ILE A 157 -0.69 -12.43 -0.43
C ILE A 157 -0.47 -11.93 1.02
N SER A 158 -1.58 -11.51 1.64
CA SER A 158 -1.71 -11.17 3.05
C SER A 158 -1.23 -12.28 4.01
N HIS A 159 -1.41 -13.56 3.65
CA HIS A 159 -1.06 -14.70 4.49
C HIS A 159 0.46 -14.97 4.55
N VAL A 160 1.19 -14.64 3.48
CA VAL A 160 2.65 -14.88 3.38
C VAL A 160 3.46 -13.79 4.11
N LEU A 161 2.86 -12.62 4.30
CA LEU A 161 3.50 -11.45 4.93
C LEU A 161 3.25 -11.37 6.44
N ARG A 162 2.93 -12.51 7.07
CA ARG A 162 2.83 -12.60 8.53
C ARG A 162 4.24 -12.65 9.14
N GLU A 163 4.44 -11.93 10.25
CA GLU A 163 5.66 -12.13 11.07
C GLU A 163 5.59 -13.55 11.62
N ASP A 164 6.57 -14.39 11.25
CA ASP A 164 6.80 -15.66 11.95
C ASP A 164 7.03 -15.34 13.44
N GLN A 165 6.19 -15.94 14.28
CA GLN A 165 6.13 -15.81 15.72
C GLN A 165 7.47 -16.17 16.41
#